data_AF-A0A854QNN0-F1
#
_entry.id   AF-A0A854QNN0-F1
#
_cell.length_a   1.000
_cell.length_b   1.000
_cell.length_c   1.000
_cell.angle_alpha   90.00
_cell.angle_beta   90.00
_cell.angle_gamma   90.00
#
_symmetry.space_group_name_H-M   'P 1'
#
loop_
_entity.id
_entity.type
_entity.pdbx_description
1 polymer ?
#
loop_
_entity_poly.entity_id
_entity_poly.type
_entity_poly.pdbx_seq_one_letter_code
_entity_poly.pdbx_strand_id
1 'polypeptide(L)'
;MASRLASLTPSKNARSRGSPSPSPSPAQSPLRPTETTHHRMLKLVIGEIKNVIRNWDEIVTLEGFKAAKGCVDESTEMDNILDVEERPEREEVGPHLSTLYNHRVNLQTTISKLDNFLGKLNQLVDQAEKVLLGACQRETYDFVFIEPLWLTWTLEHFVNTISSLITHHTYHLAELSVLASTILDPATAFDDAKYALEAWRDLATGGERWEAVREWEELVEVELTKAEEEEEEEDNAKGRKKRR
;
A
#
# COMPACT_ATOMS: atom_id res chain seq x y z
N MET A 1 24.85 -71.89 31.57
CA MET A 1 24.57 -71.23 32.87
C MET A 1 23.05 -71.09 33.04
N ALA A 2 22.52 -71.52 34.19
CA ALA A 2 21.18 -71.36 34.80
C ALA A 2 19.98 -70.99 33.87
N SER A 3 18.99 -71.86 33.54
CA SER A 3 17.94 -72.51 34.38
C SER A 3 17.02 -71.46 35.05
N ARG A 4 15.75 -71.25 34.64
CA ARG A 4 14.45 -71.88 35.06
C ARG A 4 13.40 -70.74 34.97
N LEU A 5 12.08 -70.86 34.82
CA LEU A 5 11.03 -71.87 34.65
C LEU A 5 9.73 -71.05 34.43
N ALA A 6 8.73 -71.65 33.76
CA ALA A 6 7.29 -71.71 34.11
C ALA A 6 6.57 -70.43 34.65
N SER A 7 5.28 -70.13 34.46
CA SER A 7 4.08 -70.87 34.07
C SER A 7 2.91 -69.90 34.39
N LEU A 8 1.82 -69.98 33.62
CA LEU A 8 0.43 -69.80 34.05
C LEU A 8 -0.05 -68.47 34.69
N THR A 9 -0.97 -67.83 33.96
CA THR A 9 -2.09 -66.98 34.44
C THR A 9 -2.87 -67.64 35.60
N PRO A 10 -3.72 -66.95 36.42
CA PRO A 10 -4.47 -65.70 36.14
C PRO A 10 -4.61 -64.72 37.33
N SER A 11 -5.04 -63.46 37.09
CA SER A 11 -5.98 -62.77 37.99
C SER A 11 -6.54 -61.49 37.40
N LYS A 12 -7.85 -61.31 37.64
CA LYS A 12 -8.69 -60.17 37.28
C LYS A 12 -8.34 -58.96 38.16
N ASN A 13 -8.19 -57.78 37.57
CA ASN A 13 -8.80 -56.56 38.09
C ASN A 13 -8.72 -55.41 37.07
N ALA A 14 -9.91 -54.99 36.64
CA ALA A 14 -10.34 -53.62 36.35
C ALA A 14 -9.27 -52.55 36.06
N ARG A 15 -9.25 -52.07 34.81
CA ARG A 15 -9.74 -50.73 34.42
C ARG A 15 -9.43 -50.53 32.94
N SER A 16 -10.47 -50.61 32.11
CA SER A 16 -10.46 -50.18 30.72
C SER A 16 -10.13 -48.69 30.66
N ARG A 17 -8.88 -48.36 30.30
CA ARG A 17 -8.55 -47.03 29.77
C ARG A 17 -9.03 -47.01 28.32
N GLY A 18 -10.24 -46.52 28.12
CA GLY A 18 -10.73 -46.16 26.79
C GLY A 18 -9.78 -45.14 26.18
N SER A 19 -9.22 -45.49 25.03
CA SER A 19 -8.56 -44.54 24.14
C SER A 19 -9.56 -43.42 23.84
N PRO A 20 -9.20 -42.12 23.97
CA PRO A 20 -10.06 -41.07 23.48
C PRO A 20 -10.09 -41.17 21.96
N SER A 21 -11.21 -41.66 21.43
CA SER A 21 -11.54 -41.54 20.02
C SER A 21 -11.48 -40.05 19.65
N PRO A 22 -10.82 -39.66 18.55
CA PRO A 22 -10.88 -38.29 18.08
C PRO A 22 -12.35 -38.00 17.72
N SER A 23 -12.94 -37.04 18.43
CA SER A 23 -14.28 -36.56 18.15
C SER A 23 -14.30 -35.98 16.73
N PRO A 24 -15.28 -36.31 15.87
CA PRO A 24 -15.38 -35.68 14.56
C PRO A 24 -15.62 -34.18 14.76
N SER A 25 -14.76 -33.36 14.16
CA SER A 25 -14.97 -31.91 14.07
C SER A 25 -16.39 -31.65 13.55
N PRO A 26 -17.13 -30.67 14.11
CA PRO A 26 -18.45 -30.35 13.61
C PRO A 26 -18.32 -29.95 12.14
N ALA A 27 -19.08 -30.62 11.28
CA ALA A 27 -19.12 -30.35 9.85
C ALA A 27 -19.29 -28.84 9.62
N GLN A 28 -18.26 -28.21 9.07
CA GLN A 28 -18.34 -26.83 8.60
C GLN A 28 -19.38 -26.82 7.48
N SER A 29 -20.36 -25.93 7.60
CA SER A 29 -21.41 -25.75 6.62
C SER A 29 -20.78 -25.44 5.25
N PRO A 30 -21.25 -26.05 4.14
CA PRO A 30 -20.61 -26.00 2.82
C PRO A 30 -20.70 -24.64 2.11
N LEU A 31 -21.07 -23.58 2.84
CA LEU A 31 -21.24 -22.21 2.35
C LEU A 31 -20.13 -21.26 2.83
N ARG A 32 -19.06 -21.79 3.45
CA ARG A 32 -18.02 -20.95 4.06
C ARG A 32 -16.71 -21.12 3.29
N PRO A 33 -16.26 -20.12 2.52
CA PRO A 33 -14.88 -20.08 2.07
C PRO A 33 -14.03 -19.93 3.33
N THR A 34 -13.34 -20.99 3.75
CA THR A 34 -12.35 -20.87 4.81
C THR A 34 -11.18 -20.08 4.25
N GLU A 35 -10.96 -18.88 4.78
CA GLU A 35 -9.88 -18.00 4.34
C GLU A 35 -8.54 -18.76 4.32
N THR A 36 -7.96 -18.91 3.12
CA THR A 36 -6.70 -19.64 2.93
C THR A 36 -5.51 -18.73 3.21
N THR A 37 -4.31 -19.32 3.31
CA THR A 37 -3.06 -18.55 3.42
C THR A 37 -2.90 -17.55 2.27
N HIS A 38 -3.38 -17.88 1.06
CA HIS A 38 -3.31 -17.00 -0.11
C HIS A 38 -4.15 -15.73 0.06
N HIS A 39 -5.35 -15.84 0.64
CA HIS A 39 -6.21 -14.70 0.96
C HIS A 39 -5.49 -13.76 1.94
N ARG A 40 -4.99 -14.29 3.05
CA ARG A 40 -4.30 -13.50 4.08
C ARG A 40 -3.08 -12.78 3.53
N MET A 41 -2.26 -13.47 2.75
CA MET A 41 -1.08 -12.89 2.13
C MET A 41 -1.46 -11.77 1.15
N LEU A 42 -2.48 -11.97 0.32
CA LEU A 42 -2.95 -10.94 -0.61
C LEU A 42 -3.52 -9.73 0.15
N LYS A 43 -4.33 -9.94 1.20
CA LYS A 43 -4.89 -8.88 2.04
C LYS A 43 -3.79 -8.01 2.66
N LEU A 44 -2.70 -8.63 3.12
CA LEU A 44 -1.53 -7.91 3.63
C LEU A 44 -0.84 -7.08 2.54
N VAL A 45 -0.65 -7.64 1.33
CA VAL A 45 -0.05 -6.92 0.21
C VAL A 45 -0.91 -5.72 -0.20
N ILE A 46 -2.23 -5.91 -0.33
CA ILE A 46 -3.18 -4.84 -0.64
C ILE A 46 -3.12 -3.73 0.42
N GLY A 47 -3.13 -4.09 1.70
CA GLY A 47 -3.04 -3.12 2.80
C GLY A 47 -1.76 -2.27 2.73
N GLU A 48 -0.64 -2.90 2.40
CA GLU A 48 0.63 -2.19 2.23
C GLU A 48 0.64 -1.28 0.98
N ILE A 49 0.02 -1.72 -0.13
CA ILE A 49 -0.17 -0.89 -1.33
C ILE A 49 -0.97 0.38 -0.99
N LYS A 50 -2.12 0.23 -0.31
CA LYS A 50 -2.94 1.38 0.15
C LYS A 50 -2.13 2.33 1.02
N ASN A 51 -1.29 1.82 1.91
CA ASN A 51 -0.41 2.64 2.74
C ASN A 51 0.63 3.40 1.93
N VAL A 52 1.27 2.76 0.94
CA VAL A 52 2.23 3.45 0.04
C VAL A 52 1.55 4.53 -0.78
N ILE A 53 0.36 4.25 -1.32
CA ILE A 53 -0.47 5.20 -2.07
C ILE A 53 -0.82 6.42 -1.23
N ARG A 54 -1.28 6.22 0.02
CA ARG A 54 -1.58 7.35 0.92
C ARG A 54 -0.34 8.20 1.20
N ASN A 55 0.79 7.56 1.49
CA ASN A 55 2.03 8.30 1.76
C ASN A 55 2.54 9.04 0.51
N TRP A 56 2.30 8.48 -0.69
CA TRP A 56 2.55 9.17 -1.95
C TRP A 56 1.75 10.48 -2.03
N ASP A 57 0.43 10.40 -1.80
CA ASP A 57 -0.47 11.55 -1.87
C ASP A 57 -0.10 12.64 -0.85
N GLU A 58 0.26 12.23 0.37
CA GLU A 58 0.72 13.14 1.42
C GLU A 58 2.03 13.86 1.01
N ILE A 59 3.00 13.15 0.46
CA ILE A 59 4.25 13.76 -0.01
C ILE A 59 3.99 14.75 -1.14
N VAL A 60 3.19 14.38 -2.14
CA VAL A 60 2.92 15.26 -3.29
C VAL A 60 2.20 16.54 -2.84
N THR A 61 1.18 16.39 -2.00
CA THR A 61 0.29 17.49 -1.58
C THR A 61 0.92 18.40 -0.54
N LEU A 62 1.71 17.85 0.39
CA LEU A 62 2.24 18.61 1.52
C LEU A 62 3.71 18.99 1.30
N GLU A 63 4.59 17.99 1.22
CA GLU A 63 6.04 18.24 1.16
C GLU A 63 6.45 18.84 -0.19
N GLY A 64 6.01 18.22 -1.28
CA GLY A 64 6.34 18.61 -2.65
C GLY A 64 5.80 19.99 -2.99
N PHE A 65 4.50 20.21 -2.77
CA PHE A 65 3.89 21.51 -3.04
C PHE A 65 4.51 22.63 -2.19
N LYS A 66 4.78 22.39 -0.90
CA LYS A 66 5.44 23.38 -0.03
C LYS A 66 6.85 23.72 -0.52
N ALA A 67 7.63 22.73 -0.94
CA ALA A 67 8.97 22.94 -1.45
C ALA A 67 8.96 23.68 -2.80
N ALA A 68 8.07 23.29 -3.72
CA ALA A 68 7.86 23.94 -5.00
C ALA A 68 7.45 25.40 -4.83
N LYS A 69 6.43 25.66 -4.01
CA LYS A 69 5.96 27.02 -3.70
C LYS A 69 7.07 27.88 -3.11
N GLY A 70 7.83 27.35 -2.15
CA GLY A 70 8.96 28.07 -1.55
C GLY A 70 10.05 28.42 -2.58
N CYS A 71 10.26 27.62 -3.62
CA CYS A 71 11.20 27.99 -4.68
C CYS A 71 10.71 29.20 -5.49
N VAL A 72 9.42 29.22 -5.84
CA VAL A 72 8.82 30.31 -6.62
C VAL A 72 8.75 31.60 -5.81
N ASP A 73 8.25 31.51 -4.56
CA ASP A 73 8.11 32.66 -3.67
C ASP A 73 9.46 33.34 -3.43
N GLU A 74 10.48 32.59 -3.00
CA GLU A 74 11.80 33.16 -2.70
C GLU A 74 12.48 33.75 -3.95
N SER A 75 12.32 33.13 -5.12
CA SER A 75 12.84 33.68 -6.37
C SER A 75 12.18 35.03 -6.70
N THR A 76 10.86 35.11 -6.50
CA THR A 76 10.08 36.33 -6.72
C THR A 76 10.46 37.44 -5.75
N GLU A 77 10.65 37.13 -4.47
CA GLU A 77 11.09 38.11 -3.48
C GLU A 77 12.48 38.66 -3.83
N MET A 78 13.42 37.80 -4.27
CA MET A 78 14.73 38.26 -4.72
C MET A 78 14.63 39.17 -5.95
N ASP A 79 13.80 38.84 -6.93
CA ASP A 79 13.57 39.67 -8.12
C ASP A 79 12.95 41.03 -7.74
N ASN A 80 11.98 41.05 -6.83
CA ASN A 80 11.38 42.27 -6.30
C ASN A 80 12.42 43.15 -5.60
N ILE A 81 13.30 42.54 -4.77
CA ILE A 81 14.38 43.26 -4.10
C ILE A 81 15.37 43.81 -5.15
N LEU A 82 15.67 43.06 -6.21
CA LEU A 82 16.59 43.44 -7.30
C LEU A 82 16.06 44.53 -8.24
N ASP A 83 14.74 44.66 -8.39
CA ASP A 83 14.12 45.73 -9.16
C ASP A 83 14.22 47.11 -8.46
N VAL A 84 14.40 47.12 -7.13
CA VAL A 84 14.63 48.35 -6.37
C VAL A 84 16.07 48.85 -6.54
N GLU A 85 16.20 50.15 -6.83
CA GLU A 85 17.50 50.83 -6.98
C GLU A 85 18.43 50.57 -5.77
N GLU A 86 19.71 50.31 -6.06
CA GLU A 86 20.70 49.97 -5.05
C GLU A 86 20.90 51.12 -4.05
N ARG A 87 20.53 50.87 -2.80
CA ARG A 87 20.64 51.83 -1.68
C ARG A 87 21.11 51.08 -0.43
N PRO A 88 21.80 51.74 0.52
CA PRO A 88 22.26 51.11 1.76
C PRO A 88 21.14 50.51 2.63
N GLU A 89 19.90 50.98 2.43
CA GLU A 89 18.70 50.54 3.15
C GLU A 89 17.99 49.37 2.45
N ARG A 90 18.44 48.96 1.26
CA ARG A 90 17.85 47.86 0.50
C ARG A 90 18.02 46.55 1.26
N GLU A 91 16.97 45.74 1.29
CA GLU A 91 16.99 44.43 1.92
C GLU A 91 18.03 43.51 1.27
N GLU A 92 18.62 42.64 2.09
CA GLU A 92 19.65 41.71 1.62
C GLU A 92 19.03 40.50 0.91
N VAL A 93 19.57 40.16 -0.26
CA VAL A 93 19.16 38.97 -1.04
C VAL A 93 19.69 37.66 -0.42
N GLY A 94 20.76 37.75 0.38
CA GLY A 94 21.45 36.58 0.95
C GLY A 94 20.55 35.60 1.75
N PRO A 95 19.71 36.08 2.68
CA PRO A 95 18.76 35.24 3.42
C PRO A 95 17.76 34.51 2.50
N HIS A 96 17.22 35.19 1.49
CA HIS A 96 16.31 34.61 0.51
C HIS A 96 17.00 33.53 -0.34
N LEU A 97 18.24 33.79 -0.77
CA LEU A 97 19.04 32.82 -1.51
C LEU A 97 19.28 31.54 -0.69
N SER A 98 19.61 31.67 0.59
CA SER A 98 19.78 30.51 1.48
C SER A 98 18.49 29.71 1.64
N THR A 99 17.35 30.40 1.76
CA THR A 99 16.03 29.77 1.92
C THR A 99 15.60 29.07 0.63
N LEU A 100 15.83 29.70 -0.52
CA LEU A 100 15.65 29.10 -1.84
C LEU A 100 16.45 27.80 -1.98
N TYR A 101 17.74 27.79 -1.63
CA TYR A 101 18.56 26.57 -1.69
C TYR A 101 17.97 25.43 -0.86
N ASN A 102 17.47 25.73 0.35
CA ASN A 102 16.81 24.74 1.19
C ASN A 102 15.53 24.19 0.52
N HIS A 103 14.71 25.06 -0.08
CA HIS A 103 13.52 24.63 -0.81
C HIS A 103 13.86 23.78 -2.04
N ARG A 104 14.91 24.13 -2.79
CA ARG A 104 15.38 23.35 -3.94
C ARG A 104 15.82 21.94 -3.53
N VAL A 105 16.61 21.83 -2.45
CA VAL A 105 17.03 20.53 -1.91
C VAL A 105 15.83 19.71 -1.43
N ASN A 106 14.86 20.34 -0.77
CA ASN A 106 13.64 19.67 -0.32
C ASN A 106 12.79 19.17 -1.49
N LEU A 107 12.67 19.94 -2.57
CA LEU A 107 11.93 19.54 -3.77
C LEU A 107 12.61 18.35 -4.46
N GLN A 108 13.93 18.38 -4.64
CA GLN A 108 14.69 17.25 -5.17
C GLN A 108 14.55 15.99 -4.30
N THR A 109 14.62 16.16 -2.98
CA THR A 109 14.43 15.08 -2.01
C THR A 109 13.02 14.49 -2.13
N THR A 110 12.00 15.33 -2.32
CA THR A 110 10.60 14.90 -2.52
C THR A 110 10.49 14.02 -3.76
N ILE A 111 11.04 14.45 -4.90
CA ILE A 111 11.04 13.64 -6.14
C ILE A 111 11.76 12.30 -5.91
N SER A 112 12.90 12.30 -5.23
CA SER A 112 13.60 11.05 -4.89
C SER A 112 12.79 10.14 -3.96
N LYS A 113 12.04 10.68 -3.00
CA LYS A 113 11.15 9.89 -2.13
C LYS A 113 10.04 9.23 -2.94
N LEU A 114 9.44 9.94 -3.89
CA LEU A 114 8.39 9.41 -4.76
C LEU A 114 8.93 8.28 -5.65
N ASP A 115 10.12 8.43 -6.23
CA ASP A 115 10.78 7.36 -6.99
C ASP A 115 11.00 6.09 -6.13
N ASN A 116 11.42 6.26 -4.88
CA ASN A 116 11.55 5.14 -3.94
C ASN A 116 10.20 4.46 -3.64
N PHE A 117 9.11 5.22 -3.53
CA PHE A 117 7.77 4.65 -3.37
C PHE A 117 7.30 3.91 -4.63
N LEU A 118 7.63 4.39 -5.83
CA LEU A 118 7.35 3.68 -7.06
C LEU A 118 8.09 2.34 -7.08
N GLY A 119 9.37 2.33 -6.68
CA GLY A 119 10.14 1.10 -6.51
C GLY A 119 9.50 0.15 -5.50
N LYS A 120 8.99 0.67 -4.38
CA LYS A 120 8.26 -0.13 -3.37
C LYS A 120 6.95 -0.70 -3.91
N LEU A 121 6.17 0.07 -4.68
CA LEU A 121 4.95 -0.42 -5.33
C LEU A 121 5.26 -1.57 -6.29
N ASN A 122 6.31 -1.46 -7.11
CA ASN A 122 6.75 -2.55 -7.98
C ASN A 122 7.07 -3.82 -7.19
N GLN A 123 7.77 -3.71 -6.06
CA GLN A 123 8.05 -4.85 -5.19
C GLN A 123 6.78 -5.49 -4.61
N LEU A 124 5.74 -4.70 -4.33
CA LEU A 124 4.47 -5.20 -3.82
C LEU A 124 3.67 -5.92 -4.93
N VAL A 125 3.72 -5.42 -6.17
CA VAL A 125 3.17 -6.12 -7.33
C VAL A 125 3.86 -7.48 -7.50
N ASP A 126 5.19 -7.53 -7.48
CA ASP A 126 5.94 -8.79 -7.53
C ASP A 126 5.56 -9.75 -6.39
N GLN A 127 5.23 -9.22 -5.21
CA GLN A 127 4.74 -10.03 -4.09
C GLN A 127 3.33 -10.58 -4.36
N ALA A 128 2.43 -9.77 -4.94
CA ALA A 128 1.11 -10.22 -5.34
C ALA A 128 1.20 -11.34 -6.40
N GLU A 129 2.07 -11.18 -7.40
CA GLU A 129 2.33 -12.20 -8.41
C GLU A 129 2.89 -13.49 -7.80
N LYS A 130 3.78 -13.40 -6.82
CA LYS A 130 4.27 -14.58 -6.08
C LYS A 130 3.15 -15.30 -5.33
N VAL A 131 2.16 -14.57 -4.79
CA VAL A 131 0.98 -15.17 -4.15
C VAL A 131 0.16 -15.94 -5.19
N LEU A 132 -0.08 -15.34 -6.36
CA LEU A 132 -0.79 -15.97 -7.48
C LEU A 132 -0.07 -17.23 -7.99
N LEU A 133 1.22 -17.12 -8.31
CA LEU A 133 2.02 -18.26 -8.77
C LEU A 133 2.10 -19.37 -7.70
N GLY A 134 2.20 -18.99 -6.44
CA GLY A 134 2.17 -19.91 -5.32
C GLY A 134 0.84 -20.64 -5.16
N ALA A 135 -0.28 -20.02 -5.54
CA ALA A 135 -1.60 -20.63 -5.57
C ALA A 135 -1.74 -21.56 -6.78
N CYS A 136 -1.30 -21.15 -7.97
CA CYS A 136 -1.30 -21.99 -9.18
C CYS A 136 -0.55 -23.32 -9.00
N GLN A 137 0.44 -23.37 -8.09
CA GLN A 137 1.21 -24.58 -7.81
C GLN A 137 0.55 -25.52 -6.78
N ARG A 138 -0.34 -25.00 -5.93
CA ARG A 138 -0.83 -25.71 -4.72
C ARG A 138 -2.33 -25.93 -4.71
N GLU A 139 -3.07 -25.04 -5.35
CA GLU A 139 -4.53 -25.02 -5.39
C GLU A 139 -5.05 -25.45 -6.77
N THR A 140 -6.36 -25.61 -6.89
CA THR A 140 -7.01 -25.98 -8.15
C THR A 140 -7.06 -24.81 -9.12
N TYR A 141 -7.23 -25.13 -10.41
CA TYR A 141 -7.47 -24.12 -11.44
C TYR A 141 -8.70 -23.26 -11.11
N ASP A 142 -9.79 -23.91 -10.69
CA ASP A 142 -11.04 -23.25 -10.35
C ASP A 142 -10.84 -22.22 -9.23
N PHE A 143 -10.07 -22.55 -8.19
CA PHE A 143 -9.77 -21.63 -7.08
C PHE A 143 -9.10 -20.33 -7.54
N VAL A 144 -8.17 -20.41 -8.50
CA VAL A 144 -7.38 -19.25 -8.92
C VAL A 144 -8.13 -18.37 -9.91
N PHE A 145 -8.85 -18.98 -10.85
CA PHE A 145 -9.36 -18.31 -12.05
C PHE A 145 -10.88 -18.20 -12.14
N ILE A 146 -11.63 -18.96 -11.35
CA ILE A 146 -13.09 -19.04 -11.45
C ILE A 146 -13.77 -18.64 -10.15
N GLU A 147 -13.29 -19.15 -9.01
CA GLU A 147 -13.88 -18.90 -7.71
C GLU A 147 -13.52 -17.49 -7.20
N PRO A 148 -14.50 -16.72 -6.71
CA PRO A 148 -14.23 -15.45 -6.07
C PRO A 148 -13.54 -15.67 -4.72
N LEU A 149 -12.55 -14.83 -4.39
CA LEU A 149 -11.85 -14.90 -3.11
C LEU A 149 -12.73 -14.46 -1.94
N TRP A 150 -13.42 -13.34 -2.11
CA TRP A 150 -14.26 -12.74 -1.06
C TRP A 150 -15.65 -12.44 -1.56
N LEU A 151 -15.79 -11.48 -2.49
CA LEU A 151 -17.09 -11.06 -3.02
C LEU A 151 -17.29 -11.51 -4.46
N THR A 152 -16.63 -10.85 -5.41
CA THR A 152 -16.79 -11.13 -6.84
C THR A 152 -15.47 -11.37 -7.57
N TRP A 153 -14.35 -10.90 -7.02
CA TRP A 153 -13.05 -10.98 -7.69
C TRP A 153 -12.31 -12.28 -7.44
N THR A 154 -11.72 -12.84 -8.50
CA THR A 154 -10.82 -13.98 -8.46
C THR A 154 -9.40 -13.54 -8.06
N LEU A 155 -8.52 -14.50 -7.74
CA LEU A 155 -7.15 -14.19 -7.31
C LEU A 155 -6.38 -13.47 -8.41
N GLU A 156 -6.52 -13.97 -9.63
CA GLU A 156 -5.89 -13.40 -10.81
C GLU A 156 -6.38 -11.97 -11.08
N HIS A 157 -7.68 -11.71 -10.91
CA HIS A 157 -8.23 -10.38 -11.11
C HIS A 157 -7.68 -9.35 -10.10
N PHE A 158 -7.53 -9.71 -8.82
CA PHE A 158 -6.87 -8.84 -7.84
C PHE A 158 -5.43 -8.50 -8.23
N VAL A 159 -4.65 -9.48 -8.67
CA VAL A 159 -3.25 -9.25 -9.04
C VAL A 159 -3.16 -8.37 -10.28
N ASN A 160 -4.00 -8.61 -11.29
CA ASN A 160 -4.02 -7.81 -12.52
C ASN A 160 -4.40 -6.34 -12.27
N THR A 161 -5.36 -6.08 -11.39
CA THR A 161 -5.77 -4.70 -11.04
C THR A 161 -4.71 -3.97 -10.22
N ILE A 162 -3.91 -4.68 -9.42
CA ILE A 162 -2.76 -4.10 -8.72
C ILE A 162 -1.67 -3.68 -9.72
N SER A 163 -1.40 -4.49 -10.75
CA SER A 163 -0.37 -4.19 -11.75
C SER A 163 -0.65 -2.95 -12.59
N SER A 164 -1.92 -2.61 -12.85
CA SER A 164 -2.27 -1.38 -13.61
C SER A 164 -1.89 -0.09 -12.87
N LEU A 165 -1.83 -0.11 -11.54
CA LEU A 165 -1.48 1.05 -10.72
C LEU A 165 -0.07 1.58 -11.00
N ILE A 166 0.87 0.70 -11.40
CA ILE A 166 2.26 1.07 -11.66
C ILE A 166 2.35 2.08 -12.80
N THR A 167 1.59 1.87 -13.87
CA THR A 167 1.58 2.77 -15.02
C THR A 167 1.15 4.18 -14.62
N HIS A 168 0.07 4.29 -13.85
CA HIS A 168 -0.44 5.57 -13.38
C HIS A 168 0.56 6.31 -12.48
N HIS A 169 1.23 5.60 -11.56
CA HIS A 169 2.25 6.22 -10.69
C HIS A 169 3.53 6.59 -11.44
N THR A 170 3.92 5.80 -12.43
CA THR A 170 5.08 6.09 -13.29
C THR A 170 4.84 7.37 -14.09
N TYR A 171 3.67 7.49 -14.70
CA TYR A 171 3.29 8.70 -15.45
C TYR A 171 3.24 9.93 -14.54
N HIS A 172 2.55 9.82 -13.40
CA HIS A 172 2.43 10.91 -12.44
C HIS A 172 3.80 11.38 -11.91
N LEU A 173 4.73 10.46 -11.62
CA LEU A 173 6.10 10.83 -11.24
C LEU A 173 6.85 11.56 -12.36
N ALA A 174 6.69 11.12 -13.60
CA ALA A 174 7.31 11.78 -14.74
C ALA A 174 6.80 13.23 -14.90
N GLU A 175 5.49 13.45 -14.78
CA GLU A 175 4.91 14.79 -14.82
C GLU A 175 5.42 15.67 -13.68
N LEU A 176 5.37 15.18 -12.43
CA LEU A 176 5.91 15.91 -11.28
C LEU A 176 7.40 16.23 -11.44
N SER A 177 8.19 15.32 -12.04
CA SER A 177 9.61 15.54 -12.29
C SER A 177 9.86 16.63 -13.34
N VAL A 178 9.02 16.72 -14.37
CA VAL A 178 9.07 17.80 -15.37
C VAL A 178 8.75 19.13 -14.70
N LEU A 179 7.65 19.20 -13.93
CA LEU A 179 7.27 20.42 -13.21
C LEU A 179 8.35 20.86 -12.21
N ALA A 180 8.92 19.92 -11.44
CA ALA A 180 10.04 20.20 -10.55
C ALA A 180 11.24 20.75 -11.33
N SER A 181 11.58 20.18 -12.48
CA SER A 181 12.71 20.63 -13.29
C SER A 181 12.51 22.07 -13.79
N THR A 182 11.30 22.43 -14.21
CA THR A 182 10.93 23.80 -14.58
C THR A 182 11.08 24.76 -13.40
N ILE A 183 10.58 24.40 -12.21
CA ILE A 183 10.67 25.25 -11.00
C ILE A 183 12.13 25.40 -10.51
N LEU A 184 12.96 24.36 -10.69
CA LEU A 184 14.35 24.36 -10.25
C LEU A 184 15.29 25.10 -11.22
N ASP A 185 14.90 25.27 -12.48
CA ASP A 185 15.72 25.92 -13.50
C ASP A 185 15.80 27.45 -13.24
N PRO A 186 17.01 28.00 -12.98
CA PRO A 186 17.19 29.44 -12.77
C PRO A 186 16.84 30.31 -13.98
N ALA A 187 16.75 29.74 -15.18
CA ALA A 187 16.40 30.47 -16.40
C ALA A 187 14.89 30.56 -16.65
N THR A 188 14.07 29.88 -15.84
CA THR A 188 12.62 29.86 -16.02
C THR A 188 12.00 31.19 -15.61
N ALA A 189 11.12 31.74 -16.45
CA ALA A 189 10.40 32.97 -16.14
C ALA A 189 9.38 32.74 -15.02
N PHE A 190 9.07 33.79 -14.26
CA PHE A 190 8.11 33.72 -13.15
C PHE A 190 6.75 33.14 -13.56
N ASP A 191 6.19 33.57 -14.69
CA ASP A 191 4.89 33.10 -15.16
C ASP A 191 4.91 31.60 -15.46
N ASP A 192 6.01 31.07 -16.01
CA ASP A 192 6.19 29.65 -16.30
C ASP A 192 6.35 28.85 -14.99
N ALA A 193 7.12 29.36 -14.03
CA ALA A 193 7.30 28.73 -12.72
C ALA A 193 5.98 28.72 -11.92
N LYS A 194 5.19 29.78 -12.02
CA LYS A 194 3.85 29.87 -11.42
C LYS A 194 2.88 28.89 -12.08
N TYR A 195 2.88 28.81 -13.41
CA TYR A 195 2.07 27.83 -14.12
C TYR A 195 2.46 26.40 -13.73
N ALA A 196 3.75 26.10 -13.61
CA ALA A 196 4.23 24.80 -13.16
C ALA A 196 3.78 24.48 -11.72
N LEU A 197 3.75 25.48 -10.83
CA LEU A 197 3.24 25.33 -9.46
C LEU A 197 1.73 25.07 -9.42
N GLU A 198 0.95 25.75 -10.26
CA GLU A 198 -0.49 25.51 -10.39
C GLU A 198 -0.77 24.11 -10.95
N ALA A 199 -0.05 23.70 -12.00
CA ALA A 199 -0.13 22.35 -12.54
C ALA A 199 0.24 21.27 -11.50
N TRP A 200 1.24 21.52 -10.65
CA TRP A 200 1.59 20.61 -9.56
C TRP A 200 0.43 20.41 -8.60
N ARG A 201 -0.23 21.50 -8.19
CA ARG A 201 -1.40 21.44 -7.30
C ARG A 201 -2.56 20.66 -7.93
N ASP A 202 -2.78 20.88 -9.22
CA ASP A 202 -3.87 20.23 -9.94
C ASP A 202 -3.62 18.71 -10.05
N LEU A 203 -2.38 18.28 -10.29
CA LEU A 203 -1.97 16.86 -10.23
C LEU A 203 -2.06 16.28 -8.81
N ALA A 204 -1.78 17.07 -7.77
CA ALA A 204 -1.82 16.62 -6.38
C ALA A 204 -3.23 16.27 -5.90
N THR A 205 -4.26 16.88 -6.48
CA THR A 205 -5.66 16.79 -6.03
C THR A 205 -6.62 16.27 -7.10
N GLY A 206 -6.09 15.89 -8.27
CA GLY A 206 -6.88 15.45 -9.41
C GLY A 206 -6.02 14.81 -10.50
N GLY A 207 -6.59 14.69 -11.69
CA GLY A 207 -5.95 14.04 -12.85
C GLY A 207 -6.12 12.52 -12.88
N GLU A 208 -5.63 11.91 -13.95
CA GLU A 208 -5.89 10.50 -14.29
C GLU A 208 -5.45 9.54 -13.19
N ARG A 209 -4.25 9.73 -12.63
CA ARG A 209 -3.76 8.87 -11.53
C ARG A 209 -4.65 8.98 -10.30
N TRP A 210 -5.10 10.20 -9.94
CA TRP A 210 -5.94 10.41 -8.76
C TRP A 210 -7.27 9.66 -8.90
N GLU A 211 -7.94 9.82 -10.04
CA GLU A 211 -9.21 9.16 -10.32
C GLU A 211 -9.06 7.63 -10.35
N ALA A 212 -8.09 7.11 -11.10
CA ALA A 212 -7.85 5.68 -11.23
C ALA A 212 -7.54 5.00 -9.89
N VAL A 213 -6.77 5.67 -9.01
CA VAL A 213 -6.45 5.14 -7.69
C VAL A 213 -7.66 5.13 -6.77
N ARG A 214 -8.49 6.18 -6.78
CA ARG A 214 -9.69 6.24 -5.94
C ARG A 214 -10.73 5.20 -6.37
N GLU A 215 -10.95 5.06 -7.67
CA GLU A 215 -11.80 3.99 -8.21
C GLU A 215 -11.29 2.62 -7.77
N TRP A 216 -9.98 2.37 -7.88
CA TRP A 216 -9.39 1.11 -7.43
C TRP A 216 -9.57 0.89 -5.92
N GLU A 217 -9.32 1.91 -5.08
CA GLU A 217 -9.49 1.80 -3.63
C GLU A 217 -10.94 1.50 -3.24
N GLU A 218 -11.91 2.16 -3.88
CA GLU A 218 -13.34 1.93 -3.67
C GLU A 218 -13.74 0.50 -4.05
N LEU A 219 -13.32 0.03 -5.23
CA LEU A 219 -13.60 -1.34 -5.68
C LEU A 219 -12.97 -2.38 -4.75
N VAL A 220 -11.72 -2.19 -4.37
CA VAL A 220 -11.02 -3.09 -3.44
C VAL A 220 -11.66 -3.08 -2.06
N GLU A 221 -12.11 -1.92 -1.57
CA GLU A 221 -12.82 -1.84 -0.29
C GLU A 221 -14.14 -2.58 -0.31
N VAL A 222 -14.93 -2.46 -1.39
CA VAL A 222 -16.18 -3.23 -1.57
C VAL A 222 -15.92 -4.73 -1.60
N GLU A 223 -14.85 -5.15 -2.26
CA GLU A 223 -14.50 -6.58 -2.33
C GLU A 223 -14.00 -7.14 -0.99
N LEU A 224 -13.37 -6.31 -0.14
CA LEU A 224 -12.85 -6.72 1.15
C LEU A 224 -13.85 -6.57 2.32
N THR A 225 -14.81 -5.65 2.25
CA THR A 225 -15.73 -5.33 3.37
C THR A 225 -16.59 -6.51 3.79
N LYS A 226 -17.05 -7.35 2.85
CA LYS A 226 -17.81 -8.54 3.21
C LYS A 226 -16.98 -9.57 4.00
N ALA A 227 -15.66 -9.59 3.79
CA ALA A 227 -14.78 -10.43 4.60
C ALA A 227 -14.68 -9.95 6.05
N GLU A 228 -14.76 -8.63 6.27
CA GLU A 228 -14.67 -8.03 7.62
C GLU A 228 -15.98 -8.16 8.39
N GLU A 229 -17.13 -7.94 7.74
CA GLU A 229 -18.46 -8.13 8.35
C GLU A 229 -18.68 -9.59 8.81
N GLU A 230 -18.20 -10.56 8.02
CA GLU A 230 -18.30 -11.98 8.35
C GLU A 230 -17.35 -12.41 9.49
N GLU A 231 -16.17 -11.78 9.62
CA GLU A 231 -15.23 -12.00 10.73
C GLU A 231 -15.78 -11.45 12.07
N GLU A 232 -16.36 -10.24 12.06
CA GLU A 232 -16.93 -9.62 13.26
C GLU A 232 -18.14 -10.38 13.82
N GLU A 233 -19.01 -10.91 12.95
CA GLU A 233 -20.12 -11.78 13.38
C GLU A 233 -19.61 -13.07 14.05
N GLU A 234 -18.50 -13.63 13.56
CA GLU A 234 -17.92 -14.85 14.09
C GLU A 234 -17.28 -14.65 15.48
N ASP A 235 -16.54 -13.56 15.68
CA ASP A 235 -15.94 -13.23 16.97
C ASP A 235 -17.00 -12.94 18.03
N ASN A 236 -18.10 -12.28 17.64
CA ASN A 236 -19.23 -12.05 18.51
C ASN A 236 -19.96 -13.37 18.87
N ALA A 237 -20.10 -14.30 17.92
CA ALA A 237 -20.69 -15.62 18.14
C ALA A 237 -19.81 -16.54 19.02
N LYS A 238 -18.48 -16.52 18.83
CA LYS A 238 -17.50 -17.26 19.65
C LYS A 238 -17.42 -16.67 21.07
N GLY A 239 -17.44 -15.35 21.20
CA GLY A 239 -17.50 -14.65 22.49
C GLY A 239 -18.76 -14.99 23.29
N ARG A 240 -19.92 -15.13 22.63
CA ARG A 240 -21.18 -15.59 23.25
C ARG A 240 -21.13 -17.04 23.72
N LYS A 241 -20.48 -17.94 22.97
CA LYS A 241 -20.32 -19.36 23.36
C LYS A 241 -19.36 -19.58 24.53
N LYS A 242 -18.36 -18.70 24.71
CA LYS A 242 -17.39 -18.79 25.82
C LYS A 242 -17.94 -18.30 27.17
N ARG A 243 -19.09 -17.62 27.17
CA ARG A 243 -19.74 -17.04 28.38
C ARG A 243 -20.95 -17.86 28.87
N ARG A 244 -21.30 -18.99 28.23
CA ARG A 244 -22.31 -19.96 28.70
C ARG A 244 -21.63 -21.22 29.18
#